data_AF-A0A0D3KC19-F1
#
_entry.id   AF-A0A0D3KC19-F1
#
_cell.length_a   1.000
_cell.length_b   1.000
_cell.length_c   1.000
_cell.angle_alpha   90.00
_cell.angle_beta   90.00
_cell.angle_gamma   90.00
#
_symmetry.space_group_name_H-M   'P 1'
#
loop_
_entity.id
_entity.type
_entity.pdbx_description
1 polymer ?
#
loop_
_entity_poly.entity_id
_entity_poly.type
_entity_poly.pdbx_seq_one_letter_code
_entity_poly.pdbx_strand_id
1 'polypeptide(L)'
;MHSRRPLPSKRRGLDPARPLPPQLGRRQGSAQSFVDPIRAHFVSQRDARRRIGVYVVLFGLLVGFLFTSSIAWVALTAAGVLAIAEAYLQPRSRDPTVILGYVDGPLLVMIGGLFVVIAGSRLTGLPQEIFDLAKSIKGVGLDFDSPKDVCVFAILVLILSNICSNVPTVMLLSGQMMKLDPSIVVETGWVILAFSSTVAGNLTLVGSIANLIVAEKAARTGYEFTFFRHLAFAFPTTLVFALAGSLLLFYIV
;
A
#
# COMPACT_ATOMS: atom_id res chain seq x y z
N MET A 1 -36.25 -49.03 -45.05
CA MET A 1 -35.38 -49.70 -46.04
C MET A 1 -34.90 -48.64 -47.04
N HIS A 2 -33.73 -48.06 -46.78
CA HIS A 2 -32.53 -48.15 -47.64
C HIS A 2 -32.71 -47.72 -49.11
N SER A 3 -32.22 -46.52 -49.41
CA SER A 3 -31.63 -46.20 -50.71
C SER A 3 -30.43 -45.28 -50.49
N ARG A 4 -29.24 -45.86 -50.68
CA ARG A 4 -27.93 -45.23 -50.53
C ARG A 4 -27.69 -44.31 -51.74
N ARG A 5 -27.33 -43.04 -51.52
CA ARG A 5 -26.70 -42.21 -52.56
C ARG A 5 -25.18 -42.39 -52.51
N PRO A 6 -24.50 -42.45 -53.67
CA PRO A 6 -23.08 -42.79 -53.76
C PRO A 6 -22.17 -41.60 -53.44
N LEU A 7 -21.00 -41.90 -52.85
CA LEU A 7 -19.88 -40.99 -52.69
C LEU A 7 -19.25 -40.66 -54.06
N PRO A 8 -18.91 -39.39 -54.37
CA PRO A 8 -17.95 -39.09 -55.41
C PRO A 8 -16.55 -39.02 -54.81
N SER A 9 -15.73 -40.00 -55.18
CA SER A 9 -14.28 -40.02 -55.01
C SER A 9 -13.59 -39.03 -55.98
N LYS A 10 -12.34 -38.70 -55.62
CA LYS A 10 -11.23 -38.17 -56.44
C LYS A 10 -11.16 -36.66 -56.70
N ARG A 11 -10.19 -36.07 -55.98
CA ARG A 11 -9.15 -35.14 -56.47
C ARG A 11 -9.60 -34.16 -57.54
N ARG A 12 -10.00 -32.96 -57.12
CA ARG A 12 -9.90 -31.76 -57.96
C ARG A 12 -8.70 -30.96 -57.49
N GLY A 13 -7.77 -30.76 -58.41
CA GLY A 13 -6.54 -30.00 -58.20
C GLY A 13 -6.83 -28.58 -57.72
N LEU A 14 -5.88 -28.06 -56.95
CA LEU A 14 -5.76 -26.65 -56.61
C LEU A 14 -5.77 -25.84 -57.90
N ASP A 15 -6.85 -25.09 -58.10
CA ASP A 15 -6.95 -24.05 -59.11
C ASP A 15 -6.10 -22.86 -58.65
N PRO A 16 -4.99 -22.50 -59.34
CA PRO A 16 -4.09 -21.44 -58.89
C PRO A 16 -4.66 -20.02 -59.10
N ALA A 17 -5.90 -19.87 -59.60
CA ALA A 17 -6.48 -18.58 -59.96
C ALA A 17 -7.73 -18.18 -59.15
N ARG A 18 -8.02 -18.82 -58.00
CA ARG A 18 -9.02 -18.28 -57.07
C ARG A 18 -8.40 -17.20 -56.17
N PRO A 19 -8.91 -15.95 -56.17
CA PRO A 19 -8.52 -14.98 -55.16
C PRO A 19 -8.90 -15.54 -53.78
N LEU A 20 -7.91 -15.60 -52.90
CA LEU A 20 -8.09 -15.99 -51.49
C LEU A 20 -9.19 -15.11 -50.88
N PRO A 21 -10.07 -15.65 -50.00
CA PRO A 21 -10.98 -14.81 -49.24
C PRO A 21 -10.17 -13.73 -48.51
N PRO A 22 -10.70 -12.50 -48.40
CA PRO A 22 -9.98 -11.42 -47.75
C PRO A 22 -9.52 -11.92 -46.39
N GLN A 23 -8.21 -11.98 -46.19
CA GLN A 23 -7.66 -12.28 -44.89
C GLN A 23 -8.29 -11.27 -43.96
N LEU A 24 -9.08 -11.74 -42.98
CA LEU A 24 -9.46 -10.92 -41.84
C LEU A 24 -8.13 -10.41 -41.31
N GLY A 25 -7.83 -9.15 -41.62
CA GLY A 25 -6.64 -8.50 -41.13
C GLY A 25 -6.62 -8.78 -39.65
N ARG A 26 -5.57 -9.47 -39.19
CA ARG A 26 -5.22 -9.45 -37.78
C ARG A 26 -5.32 -7.98 -37.41
N ARG A 27 -6.32 -7.62 -36.61
CA ARG A 27 -6.25 -6.43 -35.79
C ARG A 27 -5.04 -6.67 -34.90
N GLN A 28 -3.85 -6.39 -35.41
CA GLN A 28 -2.76 -5.92 -34.60
C GLN A 28 -3.30 -4.64 -33.99
N GLY A 29 -3.99 -4.76 -32.87
CA GLY A 29 -4.05 -3.69 -31.89
C GLY A 29 -2.62 -3.48 -31.45
N SER A 30 -1.86 -2.73 -32.25
CA SER A 30 -0.57 -2.23 -31.82
C SER A 30 -0.85 -1.46 -30.53
N ALA A 31 0.02 -1.61 -29.53
CA ALA A 31 -0.07 -0.86 -28.28
C ALA A 31 -0.21 0.67 -28.51
N GLN A 32 0.11 1.15 -29.71
CA GLN A 32 -0.10 2.52 -30.18
C GLN A 32 -1.58 2.92 -30.27
N SER A 33 -2.51 2.06 -30.72
CA SER A 33 -3.93 2.43 -30.85
C SER A 33 -4.64 2.65 -29.51
N PHE A 34 -4.02 2.23 -28.40
CA PHE A 34 -4.48 2.48 -27.02
C PHE A 34 -3.81 3.71 -26.40
N VAL A 35 -2.65 4.13 -26.90
CA VAL A 35 -1.83 5.23 -26.34
C VAL A 35 -2.24 6.60 -26.90
N ASP A 36 -2.71 6.64 -28.15
CA ASP A 36 -3.02 7.91 -28.84
C ASP A 36 -4.11 8.77 -28.17
N PRO A 37 -5.22 8.22 -27.63
CA PRO A 37 -6.24 9.03 -26.95
C PRO A 37 -5.76 9.61 -25.60
N ILE A 38 -4.85 8.91 -24.91
CA ILE A 38 -4.29 9.33 -23.63
C ILE A 38 -3.24 10.43 -23.85
N ARG A 39 -2.42 10.31 -24.90
CA ARG A 39 -1.37 11.28 -25.21
C ARG A 39 -1.93 12.61 -25.75
N ALA A 40 -3.03 12.57 -26.51
CA ALA A 40 -3.64 13.76 -27.11
C ALA A 40 -4.37 14.68 -26.11
N HIS A 41 -4.71 14.20 -24.92
CA HIS A 41 -5.42 14.99 -23.91
C HIS A 41 -4.50 15.80 -22.98
N PHE A 42 -3.17 15.75 -23.15
CA PHE A 42 -2.22 16.11 -22.09
C PHE A 42 -1.13 17.13 -22.43
N VAL A 43 -1.25 17.88 -23.53
CA VAL A 43 -0.24 18.91 -23.86
C VAL A 43 -0.90 20.21 -24.30
N SER A 44 -1.54 20.87 -23.35
CA SER A 44 -1.75 22.33 -23.37
C SER A 44 -0.68 22.99 -22.49
N GLN A 45 -0.18 24.16 -22.87
CA GLN A 45 0.76 24.98 -22.07
C GLN A 45 0.27 25.24 -20.62
N ARG A 46 -1.05 25.16 -20.36
CA ARG A 46 -1.64 25.22 -19.00
C ARG A 46 -1.36 23.97 -18.16
N ASP A 47 -1.16 22.81 -18.79
CA ASP A 47 -0.83 21.55 -18.10
C ASP A 47 0.60 21.57 -17.54
N ALA A 48 1.53 22.24 -18.23
CA ALA A 48 2.92 22.35 -17.78
C ALA A 48 3.03 23.18 -16.49
N ARG A 49 2.39 24.36 -16.44
CA ARG A 49 2.38 25.22 -15.23
C ARG A 49 1.71 24.53 -14.05
N ARG A 50 0.63 23.77 -14.29
CA ARG A 50 -0.06 22.99 -13.24
C ARG A 50 0.83 21.86 -12.71
N ARG A 51 1.49 21.10 -13.58
CA ARG A 51 2.45 20.05 -13.17
C ARG A 51 3.57 20.62 -12.34
N ILE A 52 4.17 21.74 -12.79
CA ILE A 52 5.23 22.43 -12.04
C ILE A 52 4.71 22.88 -10.68
N GLY A 53 3.53 23.50 -10.61
CA GLY A 53 2.91 23.91 -9.35
C GLY A 53 2.71 22.74 -8.37
N VAL A 54 2.21 21.60 -8.85
CA VAL A 54 2.07 20.38 -8.04
C VAL A 54 3.43 19.91 -7.52
N TYR A 55 4.45 19.83 -8.37
CA TYR A 55 5.79 19.42 -7.93
C TYR A 55 6.41 20.39 -6.92
N VAL A 56 6.20 21.69 -7.07
CA VAL A 56 6.65 22.70 -6.11
C VAL A 56 5.97 22.50 -4.76
N VAL A 57 4.65 22.27 -4.73
CA VAL A 57 3.94 22.04 -3.47
C VAL A 57 4.36 20.72 -2.84
N LEU A 58 4.51 19.65 -3.62
CA LEU A 58 5.00 18.35 -3.11
C LEU A 58 6.43 18.45 -2.57
N PHE A 59 7.31 19.20 -3.24
CA PHE A 59 8.66 19.45 -2.73
C PHE A 59 8.63 20.28 -1.45
N GLY A 60 7.83 21.35 -1.40
CA GLY A 60 7.63 22.15 -0.20
C GLY A 60 7.05 21.34 0.97
N LEU A 61 6.13 20.40 0.69
CA LEU A 61 5.59 19.46 1.66
C LEU A 61 6.69 18.55 2.24
N LEU A 62 7.55 17.98 1.38
CA LEU A 62 8.68 17.16 1.82
C LEU A 62 9.66 17.95 2.69
N VAL A 63 10.02 19.17 2.26
CA VAL A 63 10.87 20.08 3.05
C VAL A 63 10.18 20.39 4.38
N GLY A 64 8.89 20.71 4.37
CA GLY A 64 8.13 20.98 5.59
C GLY A 64 8.15 19.81 6.57
N PHE A 65 8.00 18.57 6.08
CA PHE A 65 8.10 17.37 6.94
C PHE A 65 9.47 17.19 7.60
N LEU A 66 10.55 17.64 6.95
CA LEU A 66 11.91 17.54 7.50
C LEU A 66 12.21 18.61 8.55
N PHE A 67 11.63 19.82 8.42
CA PHE A 67 12.03 20.98 9.22
C PHE A 67 10.96 21.52 10.18
N THR A 68 9.74 20.97 10.18
CA THR A 68 8.64 21.42 11.05
C THR A 68 8.27 20.36 12.08
N SER A 69 7.97 20.79 13.31
CA SER A 69 7.55 19.90 14.41
C SER A 69 6.15 19.29 14.23
N SER A 70 5.28 19.93 13.44
CA SER A 70 3.91 19.46 13.19
C SER A 70 3.66 19.08 11.73
N ILE A 71 3.84 17.79 11.45
CA ILE A 71 3.59 17.16 10.14
C ILE A 71 2.14 17.40 9.66
N ALA A 72 1.18 17.42 10.58
CA ALA A 72 -0.24 17.63 10.26
C ALA A 72 -0.53 19.01 9.64
N TRP A 73 0.03 20.09 10.21
CA TRP A 73 -0.16 21.43 9.66
C TRP A 73 0.51 21.59 8.29
N VAL A 74 1.67 20.97 8.09
CA VAL A 74 2.34 20.97 6.77
C VAL A 74 1.48 20.26 5.73
N ALA A 75 0.90 19.11 6.07
CA ALA A 75 0.00 18.39 5.16
C ALA A 75 -1.26 19.21 4.83
N LEU A 76 -1.90 19.83 5.85
CA LEU A 76 -3.08 20.67 5.67
C LEU A 76 -2.79 21.91 4.81
N THR A 77 -1.66 22.58 5.04
CA THR A 77 -1.27 23.75 4.25
C THR A 77 -0.97 23.37 2.80
N ALA A 78 -0.24 22.28 2.55
CA ALA A 78 -0.01 21.79 1.19
C ALA A 78 -1.32 21.43 0.47
N ALA A 79 -2.25 20.74 1.15
CA ALA A 79 -3.57 20.43 0.60
C ALA A 79 -4.39 21.70 0.30
N GLY A 80 -4.38 22.68 1.21
CA GLY A 80 -5.06 23.96 1.02
C GLY A 80 -4.47 24.76 -0.14
N VAL A 81 -3.14 24.81 -0.28
CA VAL A 81 -2.46 25.47 -1.40
C VAL A 81 -2.81 24.80 -2.72
N LEU A 82 -2.84 23.48 -2.79
CA LEU A 82 -3.27 22.75 -4.00
C LEU A 82 -4.73 23.04 -4.36
N ALA A 83 -5.63 23.05 -3.37
CA ALA A 83 -7.05 23.35 -3.58
C ALA A 83 -7.27 24.78 -4.09
N ILE A 84 -6.57 25.77 -3.52
CA ILE A 84 -6.62 27.17 -3.97
C ILE A 84 -6.02 27.31 -5.37
N ALA A 85 -4.88 26.68 -5.63
CA ALA A 85 -4.22 26.71 -6.94
C ALA A 85 -5.11 26.09 -8.02
N GLU A 86 -5.82 25.00 -7.72
CA GLU A 86 -6.77 24.38 -8.65
C GLU A 86 -7.99 25.29 -8.91
N ALA A 87 -8.56 25.88 -7.86
CA ALA A 87 -9.67 26.85 -7.98
C ALA A 87 -9.30 28.08 -8.83
N TYR A 88 -8.07 28.59 -8.69
CA TYR A 88 -7.59 29.75 -9.44
C TYR A 88 -7.24 29.42 -10.91
N LEU A 89 -6.62 28.26 -11.16
CA LEU A 89 -6.21 27.84 -12.50
C LEU A 89 -7.38 27.30 -13.35
N GLN A 90 -8.46 26.83 -12.72
CA GLN A 90 -9.67 26.37 -13.41
C GLN A 90 -10.97 27.02 -12.86
N PRO A 91 -11.18 28.33 -13.08
CA PRO A 91 -12.40 29.02 -12.62
C PRO A 91 -13.70 28.49 -13.22
N ARG A 92 -13.61 27.73 -14.33
CA ARG A 92 -14.73 27.21 -15.12
C ARG A 92 -14.98 25.70 -14.95
N SER A 93 -14.16 24.96 -14.18
CA SER A 93 -14.26 23.50 -14.17
C SER A 93 -13.71 22.86 -12.89
N ARG A 94 -14.59 22.64 -11.91
CA ARG A 94 -15.03 21.31 -11.43
C ARG A 94 -15.82 21.57 -10.16
N ASP A 95 -17.04 21.04 -10.13
CA ASP A 95 -17.83 20.96 -8.92
C ASP A 95 -16.94 20.36 -7.80
N PRO A 96 -16.75 21.04 -6.65
CA PRO A 96 -15.96 20.53 -5.53
C PRO A 96 -16.36 19.11 -5.13
N THR A 97 -17.63 18.76 -5.37
CA THR A 97 -18.20 17.44 -5.14
C THR A 97 -17.49 16.34 -5.95
N VAL A 98 -16.94 16.65 -7.13
CA VAL A 98 -16.17 15.69 -7.93
C VAL A 98 -14.82 15.39 -7.29
N ILE A 99 -14.14 16.40 -6.75
CA ILE A 99 -12.84 16.22 -6.09
C ILE A 99 -13.02 15.52 -4.75
N LEU A 100 -14.01 15.96 -3.95
CA LEU A 100 -14.39 15.32 -2.69
C LEU A 100 -14.92 13.90 -2.90
N GLY A 101 -15.49 13.59 -4.06
CA GLY A 101 -15.92 12.24 -4.43
C GLY A 101 -14.78 11.23 -4.58
N TYR A 102 -13.51 11.67 -4.70
CA TYR A 102 -12.35 10.79 -4.63
C TYR A 102 -11.90 10.49 -3.20
N VAL A 103 -12.44 11.20 -2.20
CA VAL A 103 -12.14 10.95 -0.80
C VAL A 103 -12.98 9.78 -0.32
N ASP A 104 -12.31 8.74 0.16
CA ASP A 104 -12.97 7.57 0.75
C ASP A 104 -13.45 7.91 2.18
N GLY A 105 -14.68 8.38 2.28
CA GLY A 105 -15.33 8.71 3.56
C GLY A 105 -15.37 7.53 4.54
N PRO A 106 -15.83 6.33 4.13
CA PRO A 106 -15.77 5.13 4.96
C PRO A 106 -14.37 4.84 5.52
N LEU A 107 -13.32 4.96 4.70
CA LEU A 107 -11.94 4.79 5.15
C LEU A 107 -11.54 5.82 6.22
N LEU A 108 -11.91 7.10 6.05
CA LEU A 108 -11.63 8.14 7.04
C LEU A 108 -12.35 7.89 8.37
N VAL A 109 -13.62 7.47 8.33
CA VAL A 109 -14.40 7.12 9.54
C VAL A 109 -13.78 5.91 10.23
N MET A 110 -13.34 4.90 9.48
CA MET A 110 -12.65 3.73 10.04
C MET A 110 -11.34 4.13 10.73
N ILE A 111 -10.50 4.95 10.08
CA ILE A 111 -9.25 5.45 10.66
C ILE A 111 -9.52 6.27 11.92
N GLY A 112 -10.52 7.16 11.89
CA GLY A 112 -10.94 7.95 13.05
C GLY A 112 -11.41 7.09 14.22
N GLY A 113 -12.27 6.10 13.95
CA GLY A 113 -12.74 5.14 14.97
C GLY A 113 -11.60 4.32 15.58
N LEU A 114 -10.62 3.93 14.77
CA LEU A 114 -9.44 3.21 15.23
C LEU A 114 -8.59 4.06 16.21
N PHE A 115 -8.45 5.37 15.96
CA PHE A 115 -7.80 6.28 16.92
C PHE A 115 -8.55 6.38 18.25
N VAL A 116 -9.88 6.39 18.22
CA VAL A 116 -10.70 6.37 19.44
C VAL A 116 -10.49 5.06 20.22
N VAL A 117 -10.47 3.92 19.52
CA VAL A 117 -10.21 2.60 20.14
C VAL A 117 -8.84 2.57 20.80
N ILE A 118 -7.78 3.02 20.12
CA ILE A 118 -6.42 3.06 20.70
C ILE A 118 -6.36 3.98 21.91
N ALA A 119 -6.99 5.16 21.83
CA ALA A 119 -7.05 6.09 22.95
C ALA A 119 -7.76 5.44 24.15
N GLY A 120 -8.86 4.73 23.92
CA GLY A 120 -9.55 3.95 24.94
C GLY A 120 -8.68 2.83 25.51
N SER A 121 -8.03 2.03 24.67
CA SER A 121 -7.13 0.94 25.10
C SER A 121 -5.95 1.42 25.94
N ARG A 122 -5.43 2.62 25.68
CA ARG A 122 -4.38 3.22 26.51
C ARG A 122 -4.84 3.51 27.94
N LEU A 123 -6.13 3.75 28.16
CA LEU A 123 -6.70 4.00 29.49
C LEU A 123 -6.96 2.71 30.29
N THR A 124 -7.08 1.56 29.63
CA THR A 124 -7.40 0.29 30.31
C THR A 124 -6.18 -0.46 30.86
N GLY A 125 -4.97 -0.01 30.55
CA GLY A 125 -3.73 -0.73 30.91
C GLY A 125 -3.33 -1.82 29.91
N LEU A 126 -4.09 -2.03 28.83
CA LEU A 126 -3.80 -3.03 27.79
C LEU A 126 -2.36 -2.96 27.23
N PRO A 127 -1.75 -1.77 27.01
CA PRO A 127 -0.35 -1.71 26.61
C PRO A 127 0.61 -2.34 27.63
N GLN A 128 0.32 -2.22 28.94
CA GLN A 128 1.12 -2.84 29.99
C GLN A 128 1.03 -4.36 29.90
N GLU A 129 -0.19 -4.90 29.82
CA GLU A 129 -0.42 -6.34 29.72
C GLU A 129 0.28 -6.96 28.50
N ILE A 130 0.31 -6.24 27.38
CA ILE A 130 1.03 -6.66 26.17
C ILE A 130 2.54 -6.79 26.43
N PHE A 131 3.14 -5.82 27.12
CA PHE A 131 4.55 -5.87 27.48
C PHE A 131 4.83 -6.97 28.52
N ASP A 132 3.95 -7.14 29.51
CA ASP A 132 4.08 -8.17 30.54
C ASP A 132 3.96 -9.58 29.93
N LEU A 133 3.07 -9.76 28.96
CA LEU A 133 2.96 -11.00 28.19
C LEU A 133 4.26 -11.30 27.44
N ALA A 134 4.87 -10.30 26.79
CA ALA A 134 6.15 -10.48 26.12
C ALA A 134 7.29 -10.81 27.09
N LYS A 135 7.33 -10.16 28.28
CA LYS A 135 8.30 -10.43 29.35
C LYS A 135 8.09 -11.79 30.05
N SER A 136 6.91 -12.39 29.95
CA SER A 136 6.65 -13.74 30.48
C SER A 136 7.48 -14.82 29.78
N ILE A 137 7.98 -14.53 28.57
CA ILE A 137 8.89 -15.41 27.85
C ILE A 137 10.24 -15.43 28.56
N LYS A 138 10.66 -16.59 29.05
CA LYS A 138 11.89 -16.76 29.83
C LYS A 138 13.10 -16.09 29.16
N GLY A 139 13.76 -15.16 29.85
CA GLY A 139 14.94 -14.45 29.34
C GLY A 139 14.62 -13.34 28.34
N VAL A 140 13.41 -12.76 28.40
CA VAL A 140 13.02 -11.54 27.69
C VAL A 140 12.77 -10.45 28.74
N GLY A 141 13.61 -9.42 28.73
CA GLY A 141 13.46 -8.23 29.58
C GLY A 141 12.72 -7.10 28.88
N LEU A 142 12.69 -7.10 27.54
CA LEU A 142 12.37 -5.94 26.70
C LEU A 142 13.19 -4.69 27.06
N ASP A 143 14.40 -4.91 27.52
CA ASP A 143 15.48 -3.93 27.65
C ASP A 143 16.20 -3.71 26.31
N PHE A 144 15.96 -4.56 25.30
CA PHE A 144 16.59 -4.49 23.98
C PHE A 144 18.12 -4.67 24.01
N ASP A 145 18.66 -5.27 25.07
CA ASP A 145 20.09 -5.61 25.18
C ASP A 145 20.42 -7.00 24.61
N SER A 146 19.39 -7.83 24.37
CA SER A 146 19.57 -9.15 23.78
C SER A 146 18.92 -9.27 22.39
N PRO A 147 19.50 -10.08 21.48
CA PRO A 147 18.86 -10.44 20.21
C PRO A 147 17.47 -11.06 20.40
N LYS A 148 17.24 -11.69 21.56
CA LYS A 148 15.96 -12.34 21.87
C LYS A 148 14.87 -11.31 22.15
N ASP A 149 15.17 -10.24 22.87
CA ASP A 149 14.23 -9.15 23.14
C ASP A 149 13.75 -8.52 21.84
N VAL A 150 14.70 -8.22 20.94
CA VAL A 150 14.43 -7.63 19.63
C VAL A 150 13.56 -8.55 18.77
N CYS A 151 13.87 -9.85 18.73
CA CYS A 151 13.06 -10.82 17.97
C CYS A 151 11.62 -10.93 18.50
N VAL A 152 11.46 -11.03 19.81
CA VAL A 152 10.14 -11.16 20.45
C VAL A 152 9.32 -9.89 20.25
N PHE A 153 9.95 -8.72 20.41
CA PHE A 153 9.30 -7.45 20.18
C PHE A 153 8.89 -7.26 18.72
N ALA A 154 9.76 -7.63 17.76
CA ALA A 154 9.43 -7.59 16.33
C ALA A 154 8.20 -8.45 16.01
N ILE A 155 8.12 -9.68 16.52
CA ILE A 155 6.97 -10.57 16.34
C ILE A 155 5.70 -9.96 16.94
N LEU A 156 5.81 -9.39 18.14
CA LEU A 156 4.68 -8.72 18.79
C LEU A 156 4.15 -7.56 17.94
N VAL A 157 5.04 -6.72 17.42
CA VAL A 157 4.69 -5.59 16.54
C VAL A 157 4.08 -6.09 15.23
N LEU A 158 4.56 -7.21 14.68
CA LEU A 158 4.01 -7.84 13.48
C LEU A 158 2.54 -8.23 13.68
N ILE A 159 2.24 -8.88 14.81
CA ILE A 159 0.89 -9.31 15.16
C ILE A 159 -0.01 -8.08 15.35
N LEU A 160 0.41 -7.13 16.19
CA LEU A 160 -0.38 -5.94 16.48
C LEU A 160 -0.64 -5.10 15.22
N SER A 161 0.36 -4.91 14.36
CA SER A 161 0.21 -4.08 13.15
C SER A 161 -0.75 -4.70 12.14
N ASN A 162 -0.93 -6.03 12.13
CA ASN A 162 -1.95 -6.66 11.29
C ASN A 162 -3.36 -6.60 11.88
N ILE A 163 -3.50 -6.35 13.19
CA ILE A 163 -4.80 -6.18 13.85
C ILE A 163 -5.21 -4.71 13.83
N CYS A 164 -4.30 -3.82 14.17
CA CYS A 164 -4.57 -2.40 14.39
C CYS A 164 -4.04 -1.48 13.28
N SER A 165 -3.25 -1.95 12.31
CA SER A 165 -2.47 -1.11 11.38
C SER A 165 -1.23 -0.45 11.99
N ASN A 166 -0.27 -0.06 11.15
CA ASN A 166 1.07 0.39 11.54
C ASN A 166 1.02 1.61 12.47
N VAL A 167 0.40 2.70 12.03
CA VAL A 167 0.35 3.97 12.79
C VAL A 167 -0.32 3.77 14.14
N PRO A 168 -1.52 3.15 14.19
CA PRO A 168 -2.14 2.75 15.45
C PRO A 168 -1.28 1.93 16.41
N THR A 169 -0.57 0.92 15.91
CA THR A 169 0.27 0.05 16.74
C THR A 169 1.43 0.82 17.35
N VAL A 170 2.10 1.67 16.57
CA VAL A 170 3.16 2.55 17.07
C VAL A 170 2.61 3.45 18.18
N MET A 171 1.43 4.03 17.96
CA MET A 171 0.77 4.82 19.01
C MET A 171 0.44 3.96 20.23
N LEU A 172 -0.16 2.78 20.08
CA LEU A 172 -0.51 1.93 21.22
C LEU A 172 0.71 1.61 22.09
N LEU A 173 1.85 1.29 21.48
CA LEU A 173 3.07 0.87 22.17
C LEU A 173 3.94 2.05 22.65
N SER A 174 3.88 3.22 21.99
CA SER A 174 4.69 4.40 22.34
C SER A 174 4.63 4.80 23.82
N GLY A 175 3.46 4.71 24.45
CA GLY A 175 3.29 5.07 25.86
C GLY A 175 4.06 4.16 26.82
N GLN A 176 4.28 2.89 26.45
CA GLN A 176 5.10 1.95 27.22
C GLN A 176 6.58 2.10 26.87
N MET A 177 6.90 2.30 25.59
CA MET A 177 8.26 2.59 25.14
C MET A 177 8.86 3.81 25.87
N MET A 178 8.05 4.85 26.12
CA MET A 178 8.49 6.04 26.85
C MET A 178 8.75 5.82 28.36
N LYS A 179 8.33 4.69 28.94
CA LYS A 179 8.53 4.38 30.37
C LYS A 179 9.80 3.54 30.62
N LEU A 180 10.38 2.95 29.59
CA LEU A 180 11.60 2.15 29.72
C LEU A 180 12.83 3.08 29.91
N ASP A 181 13.94 2.53 30.41
CA ASP A 181 15.16 3.29 30.75
C ASP A 181 15.71 4.12 29.55
N PRO A 182 15.80 5.46 29.66
CA PRO A 182 16.25 6.33 28.57
C PRO A 182 17.64 5.99 27.99
N SER A 183 18.51 5.32 28.75
CA SER A 183 19.89 5.05 28.33
C SER A 183 20.03 3.88 27.34
N ILE A 184 19.09 2.94 27.34
CA ILE A 184 19.14 1.70 26.52
C ILE A 184 18.02 1.72 25.45
N VAL A 185 16.98 2.55 25.63
CA VAL A 185 15.69 2.42 24.93
C VAL A 185 15.52 3.36 23.75
N VAL A 186 16.28 4.45 23.65
CA VAL A 186 15.89 5.56 22.78
C VAL A 186 16.11 5.28 21.29
N GLU A 187 17.07 4.44 20.92
CA GLU A 187 17.35 4.21 19.50
C GLU A 187 16.90 2.82 19.03
N THR A 188 17.46 1.74 19.58
CA THR A 188 17.21 0.38 19.09
C THR A 188 15.73 0.01 19.17
N GLY A 189 15.07 0.18 20.32
CA GLY A 189 13.65 -0.15 20.48
C GLY A 189 12.73 0.63 19.52
N TRP A 190 12.98 1.92 19.29
CA TRP A 190 12.21 2.75 18.37
C TRP A 190 12.48 2.41 16.91
N VAL A 191 13.73 2.10 16.55
CA VAL A 191 14.12 1.65 15.21
C VAL A 191 13.47 0.30 14.91
N ILE A 192 13.49 -0.65 15.84
CA ILE A 192 12.83 -1.95 15.68
C ILE A 192 11.31 -1.78 15.57
N LEU A 193 10.69 -0.90 16.36
CA LEU A 193 9.26 -0.59 16.26
C LEU A 193 8.90 -0.02 14.89
N ALA A 194 9.66 0.96 14.41
CA ALA A 194 9.44 1.61 13.11
C ALA A 194 9.63 0.62 11.95
N PHE A 195 10.71 -0.18 12.00
CA PHE A 195 11.00 -1.19 11.00
C PHE A 195 9.94 -2.30 10.98
N SER A 196 9.69 -2.92 12.13
CA SER A 196 8.79 -4.08 12.24
C SER A 196 7.35 -3.71 11.89
N SER A 197 6.86 -2.55 12.33
CA SER A 197 5.51 -2.09 11.97
C SER A 197 5.37 -1.85 10.47
N THR A 198 6.40 -1.34 9.81
CA THR A 198 6.39 -1.14 8.35
C THR A 198 6.38 -2.48 7.61
N VAL A 199 7.24 -3.41 8.00
CA VAL A 199 7.35 -4.75 7.36
C VAL A 199 6.09 -5.57 7.60
N ALA A 200 5.43 -5.43 8.75
CA ALA A 200 4.22 -6.16 9.11
C ALA A 200 3.07 -6.00 8.11
N GLY A 201 2.97 -4.85 7.45
CA GLY A 201 1.92 -4.58 6.45
C GLY A 201 1.98 -5.51 5.24
N ASN A 202 3.11 -6.19 5.00
CA ASN A 202 3.23 -7.19 3.94
C ASN A 202 2.65 -8.55 4.32
N LEU A 203 2.53 -8.86 5.61
CA LEU A 203 2.23 -10.20 6.13
C LEU A 203 0.90 -10.74 5.62
N THR A 204 -0.15 -9.93 5.65
CA THR A 204 -1.50 -10.31 5.22
C THR A 204 -2.00 -9.39 4.11
N LEU A 205 -2.97 -9.87 3.34
CA LEU A 205 -3.58 -9.06 2.28
C LEU A 205 -4.28 -7.81 2.84
N VAL A 206 -4.82 -7.92 4.06
CA VAL A 206 -5.55 -6.83 4.76
C VAL A 206 -4.60 -5.95 5.58
N GLY A 207 -3.37 -6.41 5.83
CA GLY A 207 -2.38 -5.71 6.66
C GLY A 207 -1.92 -4.36 6.09
N SER A 208 -2.16 -4.10 4.81
CA SER A 208 -1.87 -2.81 4.18
C SER A 208 -2.90 -2.45 3.11
N ILE A 209 -3.32 -1.18 3.10
CA ILE A 209 -4.19 -0.60 2.07
C ILE A 209 -3.55 -0.76 0.68
N ALA A 210 -2.22 -0.69 0.58
CA ALA A 210 -1.53 -0.88 -0.69
C ALA A 210 -1.76 -2.28 -1.28
N ASN A 211 -1.76 -3.32 -0.45
CA ASN A 211 -2.02 -4.69 -0.89
C ASN A 211 -3.45 -4.84 -1.44
N LEU A 212 -4.43 -4.21 -0.77
CA LEU A 212 -5.82 -4.19 -1.21
C LEU A 212 -5.99 -3.45 -2.55
N ILE A 213 -5.35 -2.29 -2.73
CA ILE A 213 -5.38 -1.53 -3.99
C ILE A 213 -4.81 -2.37 -5.14
N VAL A 214 -3.71 -3.08 -4.91
CA VAL A 214 -3.09 -3.94 -5.93
C VAL A 214 -4.01 -5.12 -6.26
N ALA A 215 -4.58 -5.78 -5.26
CA ALA A 215 -5.50 -6.89 -5.45
C ALA A 215 -6.76 -6.48 -6.22
N GLU A 216 -7.34 -5.32 -5.89
CA GLU A 216 -8.49 -4.76 -6.60
C GLU A 216 -8.17 -4.47 -8.07
N LYS A 217 -6.99 -3.87 -8.34
CA LYS A 217 -6.55 -3.62 -9.72
C LYS A 217 -6.30 -4.90 -10.51
N ALA A 218 -5.69 -5.91 -9.88
CA ALA A 218 -5.43 -7.20 -10.51
C ALA A 218 -6.74 -7.91 -10.89
N ALA A 219 -7.76 -7.87 -10.00
CA ALA A 219 -9.06 -8.47 -10.25
C ALA A 219 -9.73 -7.89 -11.52
N ARG A 220 -9.58 -6.57 -11.77
CA ARG A 220 -10.09 -5.92 -13.00
C ARG A 220 -9.42 -6.42 -14.29
N THR A 221 -8.24 -7.03 -14.19
CA THR A 221 -7.50 -7.63 -15.32
C THR A 221 -7.70 -9.14 -15.45
N GLY A 222 -8.58 -9.73 -14.65
CA GLY A 222 -8.87 -11.17 -14.64
C GLY A 222 -7.93 -12.02 -13.77
N TYR A 223 -7.07 -11.39 -12.97
CA TYR A 223 -6.19 -12.07 -12.02
C TYR A 223 -6.73 -11.90 -10.59
N GLU A 224 -7.25 -12.97 -9.99
CA GLU A 224 -7.73 -12.95 -8.60
C GLU A 224 -6.62 -13.31 -7.60
N PHE A 225 -6.35 -12.38 -6.69
CA PHE A 225 -5.51 -12.62 -5.51
C PHE A 225 -6.40 -13.09 -4.35
N THR A 226 -6.31 -14.38 -4.01
CA THR A 226 -6.96 -14.87 -2.79
C THR A 226 -6.09 -14.59 -1.58
N PHE A 227 -6.75 -14.35 -0.43
CA PHE A 227 -6.07 -14.11 0.85
C PHE A 227 -5.02 -15.18 1.18
N PHE A 228 -5.38 -16.46 1.02
CA PHE A 228 -4.47 -17.58 1.31
C PHE A 228 -3.30 -17.68 0.34
N ARG A 229 -3.47 -17.32 -0.94
CA ARG A 229 -2.34 -17.29 -1.90
C ARG A 229 -1.35 -16.19 -1.55
N HIS A 230 -1.85 -15.01 -1.18
CA HIS A 230 -0.99 -13.93 -0.68
C HIS A 230 -0.28 -14.38 0.58
N LEU A 231 -1.01 -14.89 1.57
CA LEU A 231 -0.45 -15.30 2.86
C LEU A 231 0.61 -16.40 2.72
N ALA A 232 0.41 -17.38 1.84
CA ALA A 232 1.37 -18.46 1.63
C ALA A 232 2.76 -17.95 1.16
N PHE A 233 2.79 -16.87 0.39
CA PHE A 233 4.03 -16.24 -0.05
C PHE A 233 4.51 -15.17 0.95
N ALA A 234 3.60 -14.35 1.45
CA ALA A 234 3.88 -13.20 2.30
C ALA A 234 4.30 -13.59 3.72
N PHE A 235 3.71 -14.65 4.29
CA PHE A 235 4.04 -15.10 5.64
C PHE A 235 5.53 -15.46 5.81
N PRO A 236 6.09 -16.40 5.04
CA PRO A 236 7.49 -16.79 5.22
C PRO A 236 8.44 -15.64 4.87
N THR A 237 8.16 -14.88 3.81
CA THR A 237 9.01 -13.76 3.40
C THR A 237 9.01 -12.65 4.44
N THR A 238 7.84 -12.21 4.90
CA THR A 238 7.72 -11.15 5.91
C THR A 238 8.37 -11.56 7.22
N LEU A 239 8.21 -12.82 7.65
CA LEU A 239 8.85 -13.31 8.87
C LEU A 239 10.38 -13.30 8.76
N VAL A 240 10.93 -13.74 7.63
CA VAL A 240 12.38 -13.71 7.38
C VAL A 240 12.89 -12.26 7.38
N PHE A 241 12.22 -11.35 6.67
CA PHE A 241 12.61 -9.94 6.63
C PHE A 241 12.50 -9.27 8.00
N ALA A 242 11.44 -9.53 8.75
CA ALA A 242 11.24 -8.97 10.07
C ALA A 242 12.32 -9.43 11.04
N LEU A 243 12.62 -10.74 11.09
CA LEU A 243 13.62 -11.27 12.01
C LEU A 243 15.06 -10.91 11.59
N ALA A 244 15.42 -11.16 10.32
CA ALA A 244 16.76 -10.86 9.83
C ALA A 244 17.05 -9.35 9.86
N GLY A 245 16.08 -8.52 9.49
CA GLY A 245 16.22 -7.07 9.54
C GLY A 245 16.29 -6.54 10.97
N SER A 246 15.49 -7.07 11.89
CA SER A 246 15.55 -6.65 13.30
C SER A 246 16.87 -7.05 13.96
N LEU A 247 17.37 -8.26 13.67
CA LEU A 247 18.70 -8.68 14.14
C LEU A 247 19.81 -7.83 13.53
N LEU A 248 19.73 -7.54 12.23
CA LEU A 248 20.71 -6.68 11.57
C LEU A 248 20.73 -5.28 12.22
N LEU A 249 19.57 -4.69 12.46
CA LEU A 249 19.44 -3.38 13.09
C LEU A 249 19.99 -3.37 14.52
N PHE A 250 19.76 -4.45 15.30
CA PHE A 250 20.34 -4.61 16.63
C PHE A 250 21.88 -4.61 16.64
N TYR A 251 22.53 -5.11 15.58
CA TYR A 251 24.00 -5.08 15.50
C TYR A 251 24.55 -3.76 14.93
N ILE A 252 23.70 -2.93 14.32
CA ILE A 252 24.10 -1.65 13.71
C ILE A 252 23.92 -0.49 14.68
N VAL A 253 22.85 -0.54 15.48
CA VAL A 253 22.40 0.51 16.41
C VAL A 253 22.69 0.11 17.84
#